data_AF-A0A651GRL5-F1
#
_entry.id   AF-A0A651GRL5-F1
#
_cell.length_a   1.000
_cell.length_b   1.000
_cell.length_c   1.000
_cell.angle_alpha   90.00
_cell.angle_beta   90.00
_cell.angle_gamma   90.00
#
_symmetry.space_group_name_H-M   'P 1'
#
loop_
_entity.id
_entity.type
_entity.pdbx_description
1 polymer ?
#
loop_
_entity_poly.entity_id
_entity_poly.type
_entity_poly.pdbx_seq_one_letter_code
_entity_poly.pdbx_strand_id
1 'polypeptide(L)'
;MIGPDDVLGPGRRDAAGLLVSWLLRRLFWPLLWFGAIVVVLTGVADDPEQLHPELTSVAGLEELLRSPTTLLLVAAPAVRLASTVLSLVLAMPLASRLQREADLALQRGHWHPLPWIDRWRLTTGLQRVRWTSAVRRRARQRLGRTGAWVLVADLALLVTGIVLVPVAVAVLASGLG
;
A
#
# COMPACT_ATOMS: atom_id res chain seq x y z
N MET A 1 -0.91 -28.48 0.63
CA MET A 1 0.04 -27.35 0.75
C MET A 1 -0.47 -26.26 -0.19
N ILE A 2 -0.74 -25.04 0.30
CA ILE A 2 -1.32 -23.96 -0.55
C ILE A 2 -0.22 -23.41 -1.46
N GLY A 3 -0.37 -23.57 -2.76
CA GLY A 3 0.55 -23.09 -3.78
C GLY A 3 0.31 -21.61 -4.16
N PRO A 4 1.29 -20.94 -4.77
CA PRO A 4 1.15 -19.54 -5.19
C PRO A 4 0.10 -19.35 -6.29
N ASP A 5 -0.18 -20.40 -7.08
CA ASP A 5 -1.21 -20.37 -8.12
C ASP A 5 -2.64 -20.45 -7.54
N ASP A 6 -2.82 -21.04 -6.34
CA ASP A 6 -4.13 -21.14 -5.65
C ASP A 6 -4.61 -19.80 -5.09
N VAL A 7 -3.67 -18.88 -4.84
CA VAL A 7 -3.94 -17.55 -4.28
C VAL A 7 -3.76 -16.42 -5.30
N LEU A 8 -3.48 -16.75 -6.56
CA LEU A 8 -3.53 -15.82 -7.67
C LEU A 8 -4.79 -16.06 -8.47
N GLY A 9 -5.64 -15.03 -8.57
CA GLY A 9 -6.81 -15.06 -9.44
C GLY A 9 -6.41 -15.35 -10.89
N PRO A 10 -7.36 -15.81 -11.71
CA PRO A 10 -7.07 -16.14 -13.10
C PRO A 10 -6.71 -14.88 -13.90
N GLY A 11 -5.75 -15.04 -14.81
CA GLY A 11 -5.38 -14.01 -15.78
C GLY A 11 -4.33 -13.01 -15.28
N ARG A 12 -4.02 -12.05 -16.16
CA ARG A 12 -2.93 -11.07 -15.98
C ARG A 12 -3.33 -9.88 -15.12
N ARG A 13 -4.62 -9.52 -15.07
CA ARG A 13 -5.12 -8.34 -14.34
C ARG A 13 -4.92 -8.47 -12.83
N ASP A 14 -5.19 -9.65 -12.28
CA ASP A 14 -5.01 -9.92 -10.86
C ASP A 14 -3.53 -9.86 -10.45
N ALA A 15 -2.66 -10.48 -11.25
CA ALA A 15 -1.21 -10.39 -11.07
C ALA A 15 -0.70 -8.94 -11.16
N ALA A 16 -1.21 -8.15 -12.12
CA ALA A 16 -0.85 -6.74 -12.24
C ALA A 16 -1.32 -5.93 -11.04
N GLY A 17 -2.59 -6.07 -10.63
CA GLY A 17 -3.14 -5.39 -9.47
C GLY A 17 -2.36 -5.68 -8.19
N LEU A 18 -1.96 -6.94 -7.98
CA LEU A 18 -1.16 -7.35 -6.82
C LEU A 18 0.25 -6.73 -6.84
N LEU A 19 0.88 -6.66 -8.00
CA LEU A 19 2.19 -6.00 -8.14
C LEU A 19 2.09 -4.48 -7.97
N VAL A 20 1.05 -3.85 -8.50
CA VAL A 20 0.79 -2.41 -8.32
C VAL A 20 0.52 -2.09 -6.86
N SER A 21 -0.36 -2.85 -6.19
CA SER A 21 -0.66 -2.63 -4.77
C SER A 21 0.60 -2.79 -3.90
N TRP A 22 1.49 -3.70 -4.31
CA TRP A 22 2.76 -3.90 -3.64
C TRP A 22 3.75 -2.74 -3.85
N LEU A 23 3.87 -2.23 -5.08
CA LEU A 23 4.67 -1.03 -5.36
C LEU A 23 4.15 0.19 -4.60
N LEU A 24 2.83 0.41 -4.61
CA LEU A 24 2.20 1.49 -3.84
C LEU A 24 2.53 1.39 -2.34
N ARG A 25 2.46 0.19 -1.77
CA ARG A 25 2.82 -0.03 -0.38
C ARG A 25 4.31 0.26 -0.11
N ARG A 26 5.19 -0.06 -1.07
CA ARG A 26 6.62 0.20 -0.95
C ARG A 26 6.96 1.69 -1.07
N LEU A 27 6.20 2.42 -1.88
CA LEU A 27 6.32 3.87 -2.08
C LEU A 27 6.03 4.67 -0.80
N PHE A 28 5.26 4.11 0.14
CA PHE A 28 4.97 4.72 1.43
C PHE A 28 6.23 5.23 2.16
N TRP A 29 7.27 4.39 2.27
CA TRP A 29 8.46 4.74 3.04
C TRP A 29 9.27 5.88 2.41
N PRO A 30 9.61 5.84 1.11
CA PRO A 30 10.25 6.97 0.45
C PRO A 30 9.43 8.26 0.57
N LEU A 31 8.11 8.21 0.37
CA LEU A 31 7.26 9.39 0.50
C LEU A 31 7.29 9.97 1.92
N LEU A 32 7.21 9.11 2.93
CA LEU A 32 7.24 9.53 4.33
C LEU A 32 8.55 10.24 4.68
N TRP A 33 9.69 9.63 4.32
CA TRP A 33 11.01 10.22 4.61
C TRP A 33 11.29 11.48 3.80
N PHE A 34 10.83 11.51 2.54
CA PHE A 34 10.95 12.71 1.72
C PHE A 34 10.13 13.86 2.32
N GLY A 35 8.88 13.58 2.72
CA GLY A 35 8.04 14.55 3.42
C GLY A 35 8.68 15.07 4.70
N ALA A 36 9.26 14.17 5.51
CA ALA A 36 9.95 14.55 6.74
C ALA A 36 11.16 15.48 6.48
N ILE A 37 11.98 15.18 5.47
CA ILE A 37 13.10 16.06 5.06
C ILE A 37 12.59 17.45 4.69
N VAL A 38 11.56 17.50 3.84
CA VAL A 38 11.01 18.77 3.37
C VAL A 38 10.50 19.61 4.53
N VAL A 39 9.77 19.03 5.49
CA VAL A 39 9.26 19.73 6.68
C VAL A 39 10.39 20.40 7.46
N VAL A 40 11.47 19.67 7.73
CA VAL A 40 12.65 20.21 8.43
C VAL A 40 13.30 21.33 7.64
N LEU A 41 13.54 21.12 6.34
CA LEU A 41 14.20 22.13 5.49
C LEU A 41 13.38 23.41 5.33
N THR A 42 12.06 23.33 5.43
CA THR A 42 11.16 24.49 5.35
C THR A 42 10.99 25.24 6.66
N GLY A 43 11.60 24.79 7.77
CA GLY A 43 11.47 25.43 9.08
C GLY A 43 10.07 25.32 9.70
N VAL A 44 9.17 24.51 9.12
CA VAL A 44 7.82 24.27 9.67
C VAL A 44 7.89 23.64 11.06
N ALA A 45 9.00 22.98 11.40
CA ALA A 45 9.25 22.43 12.73
C ALA A 45 9.59 23.50 13.79
N ASP A 46 10.06 24.69 13.37
CA ASP A 46 10.60 25.71 14.27
C ASP A 46 9.50 26.59 14.88
N ASP A 47 8.31 26.64 14.29
CA ASP A 47 7.20 27.48 14.76
C ASP A 47 5.83 26.74 14.70
N PRO A 48 5.62 25.70 15.53
CA PRO A 48 4.40 24.88 15.51
C PRO A 48 3.14 25.65 15.89
N GLU A 49 3.26 26.82 16.53
CA GLU A 49 2.13 27.68 16.88
C GLU A 49 1.50 28.37 15.65
N GLN A 50 2.22 28.51 14.54
CA GLN A 50 1.66 29.06 13.29
C GLN A 50 0.71 28.09 12.56
N LEU A 51 0.85 26.78 12.78
CA LEU A 51 -0.04 25.75 12.19
C LEU A 51 -1.45 25.74 12.83
N HIS A 52 -1.55 26.11 14.11
CA HIS A 52 -2.80 26.09 14.87
C HIS A 52 -3.89 27.08 14.39
N PRO A 53 -3.58 28.36 14.07
CA PRO A 53 -4.57 29.30 13.53
C PRO A 53 -5.03 28.94 12.11
N GLU A 54 -4.18 28.32 11.30
CA GLU A 54 -4.57 27.88 9.95
C GLU A 54 -5.55 26.68 9.96
N LEU A 55 -5.40 25.76 10.92
CA LEU A 55 -6.27 24.58 11.06
C LEU A 55 -7.68 24.89 11.58
N THR A 56 -7.89 26.08 12.17
CA THR A 56 -9.17 26.49 12.77
C THR A 56 -10.05 27.30 11.83
N SER A 57 -9.54 27.70 10.66
CA SER A 57 -10.31 28.39 9.63
C SER A 57 -10.36 27.57 8.33
N VAL A 58 -11.50 27.60 7.63
CA VAL A 58 -11.67 26.88 6.35
C VAL A 58 -10.70 27.40 5.28
N ALA A 59 -10.40 28.70 5.30
CA ALA A 59 -9.44 29.33 4.41
C ALA A 59 -8.00 28.89 4.69
N GLY A 60 -7.60 28.81 5.97
CA GLY A 60 -6.29 28.30 6.37
C GLY A 60 -6.11 26.82 6.03
N LEU A 61 -7.17 26.00 6.14
CA LEU A 61 -7.13 24.60 5.71
C LEU A 61 -6.90 24.47 4.19
N GLU A 62 -7.49 25.35 3.38
CA GLU A 62 -7.34 25.33 1.92
C GLU A 62 -5.92 25.78 1.49
N GLU A 63 -5.37 26.80 2.13
CA GLU A 63 -3.98 27.25 1.93
C GLU A 63 -2.99 26.14 2.33
N LEU A 64 -3.22 25.51 3.48
CA LEU A 64 -2.42 24.40 3.99
C LEU A 64 -2.49 23.20 3.03
N LEU A 65 -3.66 22.85 2.51
CA LEU A 65 -3.85 21.76 1.53
C LEU A 65 -3.18 22.04 0.18
N ARG A 66 -3.00 23.31 -0.20
CA ARG A 66 -2.27 23.70 -1.41
C ARG A 66 -0.75 23.71 -1.19
N SER A 67 -0.29 23.71 0.06
CA SER A 67 1.14 23.67 0.34
C SER A 67 1.77 22.33 -0.12
N PRO A 68 2.92 22.36 -0.81
CA PRO A 68 3.58 21.16 -1.29
C PRO A 68 4.05 20.23 -0.16
N THR A 69 4.34 20.80 1.02
CA THR A 69 4.71 20.10 2.25
C THR A 69 3.55 19.26 2.81
N THR A 70 2.36 19.86 2.94
CA THR A 70 1.16 19.16 3.45
C THR A 70 0.66 18.12 2.45
N LEU A 71 0.74 18.40 1.14
CA LEU A 71 0.46 17.41 0.11
C LEU A 71 1.32 16.15 0.27
N LEU A 72 2.62 16.29 0.57
CA LEU A 72 3.51 15.15 0.80
C LEU A 72 3.19 14.38 2.09
N LEU A 73 2.92 15.10 3.17
CA LEU A 73 2.53 14.53 4.48
C LEU A 73 1.21 13.76 4.41
N VAL A 74 0.24 14.24 3.62
CA VAL A 74 -1.06 13.58 3.40
C VAL A 74 -0.94 12.48 2.34
N ALA A 75 -0.07 12.63 1.35
CA ALA A 75 0.12 11.65 0.28
C ALA A 75 0.62 10.30 0.82
N ALA A 76 1.54 10.28 1.77
CA ALA A 76 2.03 9.03 2.36
C ALA A 76 0.92 8.16 3.00
N PRO A 77 0.12 8.65 3.97
CA PRO A 77 -0.98 7.89 4.54
C PRO A 77 -2.08 7.59 3.50
N ALA A 78 -2.34 8.49 2.54
CA ALA A 78 -3.29 8.24 1.46
C ALA A 78 -2.85 7.06 0.57
N VAL A 79 -1.57 7.01 0.18
CA VAL A 79 -0.99 5.88 -0.58
C VAL A 79 -1.05 4.59 0.23
N ARG A 80 -0.81 4.65 1.55
CA ARG A 80 -0.92 3.49 2.44
C ARG A 80 -2.35 2.96 2.50
N LEU A 81 -3.33 3.85 2.66
CA LEU A 81 -4.75 3.52 2.69
C LEU A 81 -5.18 2.92 1.34
N ALA A 82 -4.86 3.60 0.23
CA ALA A 82 -5.15 3.13 -1.12
C ALA A 82 -4.56 1.74 -1.40
N SER A 83 -3.30 1.49 -1.01
CA SER A 83 -2.68 0.16 -1.16
C SER A 83 -3.40 -0.94 -0.38
N THR A 84 -3.92 -0.61 0.80
CA THR A 84 -4.63 -1.53 1.68
C THR A 84 -6.01 -1.85 1.13
N VAL A 85 -6.76 -0.81 0.73
CA VAL A 85 -8.07 -0.95 0.09
C VAL A 85 -7.96 -1.72 -1.21
N LEU A 86 -7.01 -1.38 -2.09
CA LEU A 86 -6.80 -2.09 -3.35
C LEU A 86 -6.51 -3.57 -3.12
N SER A 87 -5.67 -3.89 -2.13
CA SER A 87 -5.34 -5.28 -1.81
C SER A 87 -6.54 -6.06 -1.25
N LEU A 88 -7.42 -5.42 -0.49
CA LEU A 88 -8.67 -6.02 -0.02
C LEU A 88 -9.65 -6.26 -1.17
N VAL A 89 -9.83 -5.27 -2.04
CA VAL A 89 -10.68 -5.37 -3.25
C VAL A 89 -10.21 -6.51 -4.14
N LEU A 90 -8.90 -6.67 -4.33
CA LEU A 90 -8.34 -7.78 -5.10
C LEU A 90 -8.54 -9.14 -4.42
N ALA A 91 -8.59 -9.20 -3.09
CA ALA A 91 -8.80 -10.45 -2.34
C ALA A 91 -10.28 -10.89 -2.30
N MET A 92 -11.22 -9.95 -2.41
CA MET A 92 -12.66 -10.22 -2.37
C MET A 92 -13.19 -11.20 -3.44
N PRO A 93 -12.85 -11.06 -4.74
CA PRO A 93 -13.30 -12.02 -5.75
C PRO A 93 -12.71 -13.41 -5.55
N LEU A 94 -11.49 -13.51 -4.99
CA LEU A 94 -10.88 -14.80 -4.66
C LEU A 94 -11.59 -15.45 -3.47
N ALA A 95 -11.86 -14.69 -2.41
CA ALA A 95 -12.60 -15.13 -1.24
C ALA A 95 -13.97 -15.73 -1.60
N SER A 96 -14.71 -15.04 -2.46
CA SER A 96 -16.04 -15.49 -2.91
C SER A 96 -16.01 -16.73 -3.82
N ARG A 97 -14.88 -17.00 -4.49
CA ARG A 97 -14.70 -18.23 -5.27
C ARG A 97 -14.37 -19.41 -4.37
N LEU A 98 -13.41 -19.25 -3.47
CA LEU A 98 -13.02 -20.29 -2.51
C LEU A 98 -14.20 -20.69 -1.61
N GLN A 99 -15.05 -19.73 -1.21
CA GLN A 99 -16.28 -20.03 -0.48
C GLN A 99 -17.23 -20.91 -1.30
N ARG A 100 -17.45 -20.59 -2.58
CA ARG A 100 -18.31 -21.38 -3.47
C ARG A 100 -17.75 -22.79 -3.68
N GLU A 101 -16.45 -22.92 -3.87
CA GLU A 101 -15.77 -24.22 -4.02
C GLU A 101 -15.89 -25.06 -2.73
N ALA A 102 -15.75 -24.43 -1.56
CA ALA A 102 -15.93 -25.11 -0.27
C ALA A 102 -17.38 -25.57 -0.05
N ASP A 103 -18.38 -24.75 -0.40
CA ASP A 103 -19.80 -25.12 -0.28
C ASP A 103 -20.13 -26.31 -1.21
N LEU A 104 -19.59 -26.31 -2.44
CA LEU A 104 -19.72 -27.44 -3.38
C LEU A 104 -19.04 -28.71 -2.86
N ALA A 105 -17.83 -28.60 -2.29
CA ALA A 105 -17.09 -29.73 -1.74
C ALA A 105 -17.80 -30.37 -0.54
N LEU A 106 -18.53 -29.57 0.24
CA LEU A 106 -19.31 -30.04 1.38
C LEU A 106 -20.70 -30.55 0.99
N GLN A 107 -20.99 -30.67 -0.31
CA GLN A 107 -22.30 -31.08 -0.86
C GLN A 107 -23.47 -30.27 -0.29
N ARG A 108 -23.21 -29.05 0.19
CA ARG A 108 -24.27 -28.15 0.63
C ARG A 108 -24.91 -27.61 -0.62
N GLY A 109 -26.06 -28.17 -1.01
CA GLY A 109 -26.81 -27.78 -2.21
C GLY A 109 -27.27 -26.31 -2.25
N HIS A 110 -26.96 -25.52 -1.23
CA HIS A 110 -27.33 -24.11 -1.12
C HIS A 110 -26.11 -23.27 -0.72
N TRP A 111 -25.92 -22.16 -1.44
CA TRP A 111 -24.93 -21.15 -1.10
C TRP A 111 -25.25 -20.53 0.25
N HIS A 112 -24.39 -20.72 1.25
CA HIS A 112 -24.55 -20.08 2.55
C HIS A 112 -23.67 -18.82 2.61
N PRO A 113 -24.26 -17.61 2.64
CA PRO A 113 -23.48 -16.41 2.84
C PRO A 113 -22.78 -16.48 4.20
N LEU A 114 -21.44 -16.53 4.20
CA LEU A 114 -20.65 -16.36 5.41
C LEU A 114 -21.05 -15.04 6.11
N PRO A 115 -21.06 -15.02 7.46
CA PRO A 115 -21.15 -13.77 8.22
C PRO A 115 -20.12 -12.75 7.73
N TRP A 116 -20.46 -11.47 7.80
CA TRP A 116 -19.56 -10.40 7.34
C TRP A 116 -18.17 -10.48 8.00
N ILE A 117 -18.12 -10.79 9.29
CA ILE A 117 -16.87 -10.95 10.06
C ILE A 117 -16.00 -12.08 9.48
N ASP A 118 -16.60 -13.20 9.11
CA ASP A 118 -15.85 -14.33 8.56
C ASP A 118 -15.35 -14.04 7.15
N ARG A 119 -16.15 -13.34 6.32
CA ARG A 119 -15.69 -12.84 5.03
C ARG A 119 -14.50 -11.91 5.18
N TRP A 120 -14.55 -11.01 6.16
CA TRP A 120 -13.46 -10.08 6.46
C TRP A 120 -12.20 -10.82 6.94
N ARG A 121 -12.33 -11.81 7.82
CA ARG A 121 -11.21 -12.65 8.27
C ARG A 121 -10.60 -13.45 7.12
N LEU A 122 -11.43 -13.96 6.23
CA LEU A 122 -10.99 -14.73 5.07
C LEU A 122 -10.28 -13.85 4.03
N THR A 123 -10.82 -12.67 3.70
CA THR A 123 -10.16 -11.73 2.78
C THR A 123 -8.84 -11.22 3.34
N THR A 124 -8.79 -10.84 4.62
CA THR A 124 -7.54 -10.40 5.27
C THR A 124 -6.52 -11.53 5.38
N GLY A 125 -6.94 -12.77 5.63
CA GLY A 125 -6.10 -13.96 5.59
C GLY A 125 -5.48 -14.18 4.20
N LEU A 126 -6.31 -14.17 3.16
CA LEU A 126 -5.85 -14.30 1.77
C LEU A 126 -4.90 -13.17 1.38
N GLN A 127 -5.20 -11.94 1.77
CA GLN A 127 -4.35 -10.78 1.53
C GLN A 127 -2.94 -11.00 2.09
N ARG A 128 -2.82 -11.55 3.31
CA ARG A 128 -1.52 -11.88 3.93
C ARG A 128 -0.75 -12.94 3.14
N VAL A 129 -1.41 -14.03 2.74
CA VAL A 129 -0.76 -15.11 1.95
C VAL A 129 -0.31 -14.61 0.57
N ARG A 130 -1.11 -13.76 -0.06
CA ARG A 130 -0.83 -13.15 -1.37
C ARG A 130 0.39 -12.22 -1.36
N TRP A 131 0.81 -11.74 -0.20
CA TRP A 131 2.00 -10.89 -0.07
C TRP A 131 3.32 -11.64 0.07
N THR A 132 3.29 -12.97 0.08
CA THR A 132 4.51 -13.78 0.13
C THR A 132 5.38 -13.61 -1.12
N SER A 133 6.69 -13.81 -0.96
CA SER A 133 7.67 -13.69 -2.05
C SER A 133 7.42 -14.69 -3.18
N ALA A 134 6.89 -15.88 -2.86
CA ALA A 134 6.52 -16.92 -3.82
C ALA A 134 5.41 -16.46 -4.77
N VAL A 135 4.30 -15.93 -4.23
CA VAL A 135 3.18 -15.38 -5.00
C VAL A 135 3.64 -14.23 -5.90
N ARG A 136 4.51 -13.36 -5.39
CA ARG A 136 5.08 -12.26 -6.16
C ARG A 136 5.95 -12.72 -7.32
N ARG A 137 6.77 -13.75 -7.11
CA ARG A 137 7.61 -14.33 -8.18
C ARG A 137 6.71 -14.91 -9.27
N ARG A 138 5.64 -15.61 -8.89
CA ARG A 138 4.68 -16.19 -9.81
C ARG A 138 3.88 -15.13 -10.58
N ALA A 139 3.39 -14.09 -9.90
CA ALA A 139 2.72 -12.95 -10.52
C ALA A 139 3.61 -12.24 -11.56
N ARG A 140 4.90 -12.04 -11.26
CA ARG A 140 5.87 -11.49 -12.22
C ARG A 140 6.05 -12.38 -13.45
N GLN A 141 6.22 -13.69 -13.24
CA GLN A 141 6.32 -14.65 -14.34
C GLN A 141 5.08 -14.62 -15.25
N ARG A 142 3.88 -14.52 -14.68
CA ARG A 142 2.62 -14.39 -15.44
C ARG A 142 2.52 -13.09 -16.27
N LEU A 143 3.24 -12.04 -15.89
CA LEU A 143 3.21 -10.75 -16.59
C LEU A 143 4.29 -10.59 -17.65
N GLY A 144 5.29 -11.48 -17.70
CA GLY A 144 6.37 -11.45 -18.68
C GLY A 144 7.14 -10.12 -18.62
N ARG A 145 7.28 -9.42 -19.75
CA ARG A 145 8.00 -8.15 -19.86
C ARG A 145 7.51 -7.08 -18.89
N THR A 146 6.20 -6.97 -18.65
CA THR A 146 5.66 -6.02 -17.66
C THR A 146 6.10 -6.36 -16.24
N GLY A 147 6.28 -7.65 -15.93
CA GLY A 147 6.81 -8.10 -14.64
C GLY A 147 8.28 -7.72 -14.43
N ALA A 148 9.05 -7.57 -15.50
CA ALA A 148 10.43 -7.09 -15.44
C ALA A 148 10.48 -5.59 -15.09
N TRP A 149 9.63 -4.77 -15.71
CA TRP A 149 9.49 -3.35 -15.35
C TRP A 149 9.11 -3.14 -13.88
N VAL A 150 8.21 -3.98 -13.35
CA VAL A 150 7.88 -3.94 -11.91
C VAL A 150 9.10 -4.26 -11.05
N LEU A 151 9.96 -5.18 -11.45
CA LEU A 151 11.19 -5.48 -10.71
C LEU A 151 12.18 -4.30 -10.75
N VAL A 152 12.29 -3.61 -11.88
CA VAL A 152 13.11 -2.40 -11.99
C VAL A 152 12.56 -1.30 -11.08
N ALA A 153 11.25 -1.03 -11.15
CA ALA A 153 10.59 -0.05 -10.29
C ALA A 153 10.74 -0.40 -8.79
N ASP A 154 10.63 -1.69 -8.46
CA ASP A 154 10.85 -2.17 -7.11
C ASP A 154 12.28 -1.92 -6.59
N LEU A 155 13.26 -2.24 -7.43
CA LEU A 155 14.66 -2.06 -7.09
C LEU A 155 14.99 -0.56 -6.98
N ALA A 156 14.44 0.28 -7.85
CA ALA A 156 14.55 1.73 -7.73
C ALA A 156 13.99 2.22 -6.39
N LEU A 157 12.78 1.81 -6.00
CA LEU A 157 12.19 2.18 -4.70
C LEU A 157 13.00 1.66 -3.50
N LEU A 158 13.61 0.47 -3.62
CA LEU A 158 14.51 -0.07 -2.62
C LEU A 158 15.73 0.83 -2.44
N VAL A 159 16.41 1.16 -3.54
CA VAL A 159 17.62 2.00 -3.53
C VAL A 159 17.30 3.40 -3.03
N THR A 160 16.21 4.01 -3.52
CA THR A 160 15.71 5.29 -3.02
C THR A 160 15.48 5.24 -1.52
N GLY A 161 14.82 4.21 -1.00
CA GLY A 161 14.62 4.06 0.45
C GLY A 161 15.94 3.95 1.23
N ILE A 162 16.90 3.16 0.75
CA ILE A 162 18.21 2.98 1.41
C ILE A 162 19.00 4.30 1.46
N VAL A 163 18.91 5.13 0.43
CA VAL A 163 19.61 6.42 0.37
C VAL A 163 18.86 7.50 1.16
N LEU A 164 17.54 7.55 1.02
CA LEU A 164 16.72 8.62 1.58
C LEU A 164 16.60 8.54 3.11
N VAL A 165 16.54 7.33 3.68
CA VAL A 165 16.48 7.14 5.14
C VAL A 165 17.68 7.75 5.88
N PRO A 166 18.94 7.42 5.57
CA PRO A 166 20.09 8.00 6.26
C PRO A 166 20.22 9.51 6.01
N VAL A 167 19.87 9.99 4.82
CA VAL A 167 19.81 11.43 4.53
C VAL A 167 18.77 12.10 5.43
N ALA A 168 17.58 11.52 5.55
CA ALA A 168 16.53 12.06 6.41
C ALA A 168 16.95 12.08 7.88
N VAL A 169 17.57 11.00 8.36
CA VAL A 169 18.10 10.92 9.72
C VAL A 169 19.18 11.98 9.95
N ALA A 170 20.10 12.18 9.00
CA ALA A 170 21.13 13.21 9.10
C ALA A 170 20.55 14.62 9.14
N VAL A 171 19.58 14.92 8.24
CA VAL A 171 18.88 16.22 8.19
C VAL A 171 18.10 16.48 9.49
N LEU A 172 17.37 15.48 9.99
CA LEU A 172 16.64 15.58 11.25
C LEU A 172 17.58 15.80 12.44
N ALA A 173 18.73 15.12 12.47
CA ALA A 173 19.72 15.30 13.52
C ALA A 173 20.37 16.70 13.48
N SER A 174 20.58 17.27 12.29
CA SER A 174 21.15 18.61 12.13
C SER A 174 20.16 19.75 12.35
N GLY A 175 18.85 19.52 12.13
CA GLY A 175 17.81 20.53 12.32
C GLY A 175 17.29 20.65 13.76
N LEU A 176 17.64 19.71 14.65
CA LEU A 176 17.19 19.69 16.05
C LEU A 176 18.25 20.18 17.05
N GLY A 177 19.43 20.62 16.58
CA GLY A 177 20.54 21.10 17.42
C GLY A 177 20.80 22.58 17.21
#